data_AF-A0A1T2YYH3-F1
#
_entry.id   AF-A0A1T2YYH3-F1
#
_cell.length_a   1.000
_cell.length_b   1.000
_cell.length_c   1.000
_cell.angle_alpha   90.00
_cell.angle_beta   90.00
_cell.angle_gamma   90.00
#
_symmetry.space_group_name_H-M   'P 1'
#
loop_
_entity.id
_entity.type
_entity.pdbx_description
1 polymer ?
#
loop_
_entity_poly.entity_id
_entity_poly.type
_entity_poly.pdbx_seq_one_letter_code
_entity_poly.pdbx_strand_id
1 'polypeptide(L)' 'MSKVKPDPPHHFFTPHPDLSLEDALAYASDLLHCAEGLSDSPKAAGYLMEMAKVMVDRSLDCMSPQ' A
#
# COMPACT_ATOMS: atom_id res chain seq x y z
N MET A 1 15.32 -1.95 -33.19
CA MET A 1 15.46 -2.54 -31.83
C MET A 1 14.34 -1.98 -30.98
N SER A 2 13.31 -2.78 -30.69
CA SER A 2 12.18 -2.36 -29.86
C SER A 2 12.68 -2.20 -28.42
N LYS A 3 12.68 -0.97 -27.90
CA LYS A 3 12.95 -0.71 -26.49
C LYS A 3 11.84 -1.39 -25.68
N VAL A 4 12.17 -2.50 -25.05
CA VAL A 4 11.34 -3.06 -23.98
C VAL A 4 11.39 -2.03 -22.85
N LYS A 5 10.31 -1.26 -22.70
CA LYS A 5 10.11 -0.45 -21.51
C LYS A 5 9.89 -1.46 -20.38
N PRO A 6 10.75 -1.51 -19.34
CA PRO A 6 10.44 -2.32 -18.17
C PRO A 6 9.08 -1.88 -17.67
N ASP A 7 8.20 -2.84 -17.37
CA ASP A 7 6.98 -2.52 -16.65
C ASP A 7 7.34 -1.68 -15.41
N PRO A 8 6.49 -0.71 -15.02
CA PRO A 8 6.67 0.00 -13.77
C PRO A 8 6.97 -1.02 -12.68
N PRO A 9 7.94 -0.77 -11.78
CA PRO A 9 8.32 -1.76 -10.79
C PRO A 9 7.05 -2.23 -10.08
N HIS A 10 6.80 -3.54 -10.23
CA HIS A 10 5.65 -4.23 -9.69
C HIS A 10 5.37 -3.78 -8.26
N HIS A 11 4.09 -3.71 -7.90
CA HIS A 11 3.60 -3.40 -6.56
C HIS A 11 4.49 -4.12 -5.52
N PHE A 12 5.43 -3.39 -4.90
CA PHE A 12 6.42 -4.00 -4.01
C PHE A 12 5.76 -4.61 -2.76
N PHE A 13 4.53 -4.19 -2.50
CA PHE A 13 3.75 -4.61 -1.35
C PHE A 13 2.56 -5.42 -1.86
N THR A 14 2.47 -6.66 -1.39
CA THR A 14 1.33 -7.54 -1.61
C THR A 14 0.67 -7.76 -0.24
N PRO A 15 -0.63 -7.46 -0.08
CA PRO A 15 -1.34 -7.70 1.16
C PRO A 15 -1.55 -9.20 1.38
N HIS A 16 -1.63 -9.63 2.63
CA HIS A 16 -2.01 -11.01 2.94
C HIS A 16 -3.42 -11.30 2.40
N PRO A 17 -3.66 -12.43 1.71
CA PRO A 17 -4.96 -12.71 1.09
C PRO A 17 -6.08 -12.92 2.12
N ASP A 18 -5.74 -13.31 3.35
CA ASP A 18 -6.70 -13.55 4.43
C ASP A 18 -6.90 -12.34 5.36
N LEU A 19 -6.37 -11.17 5.00
CA LEU A 19 -6.62 -9.93 5.77
C LEU A 19 -8.10 -9.57 5.74
N SER A 20 -8.66 -9.33 6.92
CA SER A 20 -10.03 -8.81 7.07
C SER A 20 -10.09 -7.33 6.65
N LEU A 21 -11.31 -6.83 6.42
CA LEU A 21 -11.55 -5.41 6.14
C LEU A 21 -11.00 -4.52 7.26
N GLU A 22 -11.32 -4.85 8.51
CA GLU A 22 -11.00 -4.04 9.69
C GLU A 22 -9.50 -3.99 9.92
N ASP A 23 -8.83 -5.14 9.82
CA ASP A 23 -7.38 -5.24 9.97
C ASP A 23 -6.63 -4.48 8.87
N ALA A 24 -7.12 -4.54 7.63
CA ALA A 24 -6.53 -3.81 6.51
C ALA A 24 -6.63 -2.28 6.72
N LEU A 25 -7.78 -1.79 7.20
CA LEU A 25 -7.96 -0.38 7.50
C LEU A 25 -7.13 0.07 8.71
N ALA A 26 -7.02 -0.76 9.75
CA ALA A 26 -6.16 -0.49 10.91
C ALA A 26 -4.69 -0.35 10.48
N TYR A 27 -4.20 -1.30 9.68
CA TYR A 27 -2.84 -1.24 9.14
C TYR A 27 -2.60 -0.01 8.27
N ALA A 28 -3.56 0.35 7.42
CA ALA A 28 -3.47 1.57 6.60
C ALA A 28 -3.35 2.83 7.48
N SER A 29 -4.16 2.92 8.54
CA SER A 29 -4.13 4.05 9.48
C SER A 29 -2.78 4.16 10.19
N ASP A 30 -2.23 3.04 10.68
CA ASP A 30 -0.93 3.02 11.36
C ASP A 30 0.20 3.47 10.43
N LEU A 31 0.19 3.00 9.18
CA LEU A 31 1.18 3.40 8.16
C LEU A 31 1.11 4.89 7.84
N LEU A 32 -0.09 5.46 7.73
CA LEU A 32 -0.28 6.89 7.49
C LEU A 32 0.18 7.72 8.70
N HIS A 33 -0.15 7.30 9.91
CA HIS A 33 0.31 7.97 11.13
C HIS A 33 1.84 7.96 11.25
N CYS A 34 2.48 6.83 10.95
CA CYS A 34 3.94 6.75 10.88
C CYS A 34 4.52 7.67 9.80
N ALA A 35 3.88 7.76 8.62
CA ALA A 35 4.34 8.62 7.53
C ALA A 35 4.33 10.11 7.90
N GLU A 36 3.35 10.56 8.68
CA GLU A 36 3.29 11.94 9.19
C GLU A 36 4.48 12.27 10.10
N GLY A 37 4.92 11.31 10.91
CA GLY A 37 6.10 11.45 11.77
C GLY A 37 7.45 11.46 11.03
N LEU A 38 7.46 11.18 9.73
CA LEU A 38 8.66 11.07 8.89
C LEU A 38 8.91 12.33 8.04
N SER A 39 8.59 13.51 8.56
CA SER A 39 8.79 14.80 7.86
C SER A 39 10.24 15.02 7.38
N ASP A 40 11.22 14.47 8.10
CA ASP A 40 12.64 14.57 7.77
C ASP A 40 13.08 13.58 6.68
N SER A 41 12.22 12.64 6.29
CA SER A 41 12.50 11.63 5.26
C SER A 41 11.29 11.43 4.33
N PRO A 42 11.05 12.36 3.38
CA PRO A 42 9.91 12.29 2.48
C PRO A 42 9.91 11.01 1.63
N LYS A 43 11.08 10.44 1.37
CA LYS A 43 11.20 9.16 0.65
C LYS A 43 10.69 7.99 1.49
N ALA A 44 11.00 7.95 2.79
CA ALA A 44 10.48 6.92 3.69
C ALA A 44 8.98 7.07 3.91
N ALA A 45 8.49 8.30 4.11
CA ALA A 45 7.06 8.60 4.16
C ALA A 45 6.33 8.12 2.89
N GLY A 46 6.92 8.33 1.71
CA GLY A 46 6.39 7.84 0.44
C GLY A 46 6.23 6.32 0.38
N TYR A 47 7.19 5.54 0.92
CA TYR A 47 7.05 4.08 0.98
C TYR A 47 5.93 3.63 1.91
N LEU A 48 5.77 4.28 3.06
CA LEU A 48 4.66 3.99 3.97
C LEU A 48 3.30 4.35 3.37
N MET A 49 3.22 5.45 2.62
CA MET A 49 2.01 5.82 1.89
C MET A 49 1.66 4.81 0.79
N GLU A 50 2.65 4.29 0.05
CA GLU A 50 2.45 3.20 -0.91
C GLU A 50 1.96 1.92 -0.23
N MET A 51 2.53 1.55 0.91
CA MET A 51 2.03 0.42 1.72
C MET A 51 0.59 0.65 2.19
N ALA A 52 0.27 1.85 2.67
CA ALA A 52 -1.07 2.20 3.12
C ALA A 52 -2.08 2.11 1.98
N LYS A 53 -1.71 2.58 0.78
CA LYS A 53 -2.53 2.43 -0.42
C LYS A 53 -2.86 0.96 -0.69
N VAL A 54 -1.88 0.07 -0.63
CA VAL A 54 -2.11 -1.37 -0.87
C VAL A 54 -3.05 -1.98 0.18
N MET A 55 -2.96 -1.55 1.44
CA MET A 55 -3.90 -1.98 2.49
C MET A 55 -5.32 -1.45 2.23
N VAL A 56 -5.45 -0.21 1.76
CA VAL A 56 -6.74 0.36 1.35
C VAL A 56 -7.32 -0.42 0.17
N ASP A 57 -6.53 -0.69 -0.87
CA ASP A 57 -6.96 -1.50 -2.02
C ASP A 57 -7.46 -2.88 -1.55
N ARG A 58 -6.75 -3.53 -0.62
CA ARG A 58 -7.20 -4.80 -0.02
C ARG A 58 -8.52 -4.66 0.74
N SER A 59 -8.71 -3.56 1.48
CA SER A 59 -9.95 -3.29 2.19
C SER A 59 -11.14 -3.15 1.22
N LEU A 60 -10.92 -2.56 0.04
CA LEU A 60 -11.93 -2.44 -1.02
C LEU A 60 -12.28 -3.81 -1.61
N ASP A 61 -11.28 -4.68 -1.80
CA ASP A 61 -11.49 -6.05 -2.26
C ASP A 61 -12.36 -6.84 -1.27
N CYS A 62 -12.20 -6.62 0.04
CA CYS A 62 -13.03 -7.25 1.07
C CYS A 62 -14.50 -6.82 1.02
N MET A 63 -14.81 -5.64 0.45
CA MET A 63 -16.18 -5.13 0.29
C MET A 63 -16.81 -5.51 -1.04
N SER A 64 -16.00 -5.91 -2.03
CA SER A 64 -16.51 -6.29 -3.34
C SER A 64 -17.18 -7.66 -3.23
N PRO A 65 -18.50 -7.78 -3.51
CA PRO A 65 -19.13 -9.08 -3.59
C PRO A 65 -18.49 -9.87 -4.74
N GLN A 66 -17.99 -11.08 -4.45
CA GLN A 66 -17.57 -12.04 -5.48
C GLN A 66 -18.76 -12.51 -6.31
#